data_AF-A0A6M7TJW8-F1
#
_entry.id   AF-A0A6M7TJW8-F1
#
_cell.length_a   1.000
_cell.length_b   1.000
_cell.length_c   1.000
_cell.angle_alpha   90.00
_cell.angle_beta   90.00
_cell.angle_gamma   90.00
#
_symmetry.space_group_name_H-M   'P 1'
#
loop_
_entity.id
_entity.type
_entity.pdbx_description
1 polymer ?
#
loop_
_entity_poly.entity_id
_entity_poly.type
_entity_poly.pdbx_seq_one_letter_code
_entity_poly.pdbx_strand_id
1 'polypeptide(L)'
;MKLKSIDQISISAVKADSLRPGEEFEVGDAYGAELIKQHPDKFEVLEAAEEKSEAAPENKAEGAAPANKVITGRKTKAKAK
;
A
#
# COMPACT_ATOMS: atom_id res chain seq x y z
N MET A 1 2.96 -12.27 19.84
CA MET A 1 2.94 -11.92 18.40
C MET A 1 3.75 -10.65 18.11
N LYS A 2 4.51 -10.61 17.00
CA LYS A 2 5.21 -9.39 16.54
C LYS A 2 4.41 -8.63 15.50
N LEU A 3 4.26 -7.33 15.73
CA LEU A 3 3.55 -6.40 14.84
C LEU A 3 4.48 -5.29 14.36
N LYS A 4 4.19 -4.78 13.18
CA LYS A 4 4.84 -3.63 12.58
C LYS A 4 3.82 -2.54 12.36
N SER A 5 4.15 -1.33 12.78
CA SER A 5 3.35 -0.15 12.46
C SER A 5 3.54 0.22 10.99
N ILE A 6 2.44 0.37 10.26
CA ILE A 6 2.44 0.88 8.87
C ILE A 6 2.41 2.42 8.89
N ASP A 7 1.69 2.98 9.85
CA ASP A 7 1.44 4.42 10.00
C ASP A 7 1.81 4.89 11.42
N GLN A 8 1.99 6.21 11.59
CA GLN A 8 2.25 6.77 12.91
C GLN A 8 1.01 6.63 13.81
N ILE A 9 1.17 5.97 14.97
CA ILE A 9 0.07 5.78 15.93
C ILE A 9 0.57 5.78 17.36
N SER A 10 -0.17 6.43 18.25
CA SER A 10 0.11 6.42 19.69
C SER A 10 -0.73 5.35 20.36
N ILE A 11 -0.07 4.28 20.85
CA ILE A 11 -0.72 3.28 21.70
C ILE A 11 -0.03 3.29 23.06
N SER A 12 -0.65 3.98 24.02
CA SER A 12 -0.11 4.15 25.36
C SER A 12 0.20 2.82 26.09
N ALA A 13 -0.52 1.75 25.74
CA ALA A 13 -0.31 0.42 26.31
C ALA A 13 0.95 -0.30 25.77
N VAL A 14 1.45 0.12 24.60
CA VAL A 14 2.64 -0.45 23.96
C VAL A 14 3.85 0.45 24.22
N LYS A 15 3.67 1.76 24.03
CA LYS A 15 4.73 2.76 24.17
C LYS A 15 4.12 4.07 24.66
N ALA A 16 4.83 4.77 25.55
CA ALA A 16 4.38 6.07 26.05
C ALA A 16 4.33 7.15 24.94
N ASP A 17 5.09 6.95 23.85
CA ASP A 17 5.15 7.82 22.68
C ASP A 17 4.46 7.19 21.46
N SER A 18 4.50 7.86 20.30
CA SER A 18 3.96 7.34 19.05
C SER A 18 4.91 6.30 18.44
N LEU A 19 4.34 5.19 18.02
CA LEU A 19 5.01 4.24 17.15
C LEU A 19 5.25 4.92 15.80
N ARG A 20 6.47 4.80 15.28
CA ARG A 20 6.83 5.33 13.96
C ARG A 20 6.36 4.36 12.87
N PRO A 21 6.04 4.85 11.66
CA PRO A 21 5.81 3.99 10.52
C PRO A 21 7.08 3.16 10.25
N GLY A 22 6.89 1.84 10.13
CA GLY A 22 7.94 0.83 10.03
C GLY A 22 8.50 0.32 11.36
N GLU A 23 8.09 0.87 12.51
CA GLU A 23 8.57 0.43 13.82
C GLU A 23 7.96 -0.92 14.21
N GLU A 24 8.81 -1.86 14.62
CA GLU A 24 8.45 -3.21 15.01
C GLU A 24 8.35 -3.31 16.53
N PHE A 25 7.32 -3.99 17.02
CA PHE A 25 7.08 -4.16 18.45
C PHE A 25 6.41 -5.49 18.76
N GLU A 26 6.62 -5.99 19.96
CA GLU A 26 6.07 -7.27 20.42
C GLU A 26 4.91 -7.03 21.39
N VAL A 27 3.80 -7.74 21.16
CA VAL A 27 2.61 -7.72 22.02
C VAL A 27 2.09 -9.13 22.27
N GLY A 28 1.33 -9.29 23.35
CA GLY A 28 0.59 -10.52 23.60
C GLY A 28 -0.46 -10.76 22.51
N ASP A 29 -0.70 -12.03 22.16
CA ASP A 29 -1.57 -12.42 21.04
C ASP A 29 -3.01 -11.89 21.14
N ALA A 30 -3.60 -11.90 22.34
CA ALA A 30 -4.95 -11.35 22.54
C ALA A 30 -5.00 -9.85 22.20
N TYR A 31 -4.00 -9.09 22.66
CA TYR A 31 -3.94 -7.65 22.45
C TYR A 31 -3.59 -7.30 21.00
N GLY A 32 -2.65 -8.03 20.40
CA GLY A 32 -2.31 -7.86 18.98
C GLY A 32 -3.50 -8.10 18.06
N ALA A 33 -4.30 -9.14 18.33
CA ALA A 33 -5.52 -9.42 17.56
C ALA A 33 -6.56 -8.30 17.69
N GLU A 34 -6.70 -7.68 18.86
CA GLU A 34 -7.60 -6.52 19.03
C GLU A 34 -7.10 -5.28 18.30
N LEU A 35 -5.79 -5.01 18.32
CA LEU A 35 -5.20 -3.89 17.59
C LEU A 35 -5.39 -3.99 16.08
N ILE A 36 -5.21 -5.18 15.51
CA ILE A 36 -5.44 -5.43 14.08
C ILE A 36 -6.92 -5.27 13.74
N LYS A 37 -7.83 -5.75 14.61
CA LYS A 37 -9.28 -5.58 14.40
C LYS A 37 -9.72 -4.12 14.43
N GLN A 38 -9.17 -3.31 15.33
CA GLN A 38 -9.54 -1.89 15.43
C GLN A 38 -8.86 -1.03 14.37
N HIS A 39 -7.65 -1.38 13.96
CA HIS A 39 -6.84 -0.61 13.04
C HIS A 39 -6.16 -1.51 11.99
N PRO A 40 -6.95 -2.11 11.07
CA PRO A 40 -6.41 -3.04 10.07
C PRO A 40 -5.42 -2.39 9.11
N ASP A 41 -5.58 -1.09 8.82
CA ASP A 41 -4.69 -0.37 7.90
C ASP A 41 -3.41 0.18 8.57
N LYS A 42 -3.26 0.02 9.90
CA LYS A 42 -2.13 0.59 10.65
C LYS A 42 -1.13 -0.43 11.17
N PHE A 43 -1.46 -1.72 11.17
CA PHE A 43 -0.61 -2.78 11.70
C PHE A 43 -0.45 -3.94 10.73
N GLU A 44 0.78 -4.43 10.59
CA GLU A 44 1.13 -5.61 9.82
C GLU A 44 1.70 -6.69 10.76
N VAL A 45 1.26 -7.94 10.61
CA VAL A 45 1.77 -9.06 11.41
C VAL A 45 3.05 -9.58 10.78
N LEU A 46 4.17 -9.51 11.50
CA LEU A 46 5.48 -9.95 10.99
C LEU A 46 5.78 -11.42 11.27
N GLU A 47 5.28 -11.97 12.36
CA GLU A 47 5.63 -13.32 12.81
C GLU A 47 4.40 -14.16 13.13
N ALA A 48 3.50 -14.26 12.14
CA ALA A 48 2.57 -15.39 12.02
C ALA A 48 2.90 -16.10 10.71
N ALA A 49 3.75 -17.12 10.80
CA ALA A 49 3.92 -18.04 9.69
C ALA A 49 2.57 -18.75 9.46
N GLU A 50 2.00 -18.49 8.28
CA GLU A 50 0.95 -19.25 7.58
C GLU A 50 -0.46 -19.33 8.20
N GLU A 51 -1.41 -18.56 7.66
CA GLU A 51 -2.52 -19.13 6.87
C GLU A 51 -3.27 -18.04 6.08
N LYS A 52 -3.73 -18.43 4.90
CA LYS A 52 -4.23 -17.59 3.80
C LYS A 52 -5.53 -16.83 4.13
N SER A 53 -5.60 -15.57 3.73
CA SER A 53 -6.77 -14.88 3.17
C SER A 53 -6.26 -13.59 2.51
N GLU A 54 -6.07 -13.54 1.19
CA GLU A 54 -7.06 -12.97 0.24
C GLU A 54 -7.75 -11.73 0.81
N ALA A 55 -7.56 -10.52 0.29
CA ALA A 55 -7.65 -10.18 -1.12
C ALA A 55 -6.59 -9.18 -1.56
N ALA A 56 -5.92 -9.48 -2.67
CA ALA A 56 -5.44 -8.43 -3.55
C ALA A 56 -6.65 -7.62 -4.02
N PRO A 57 -6.65 -6.27 -3.98
CA PRO A 57 -7.38 -5.55 -5.00
C PRO A 57 -6.67 -5.84 -6.31
N GLU A 58 -7.12 -6.89 -7.01
CA GLU A 58 -6.98 -6.99 -8.46
C GLU A 58 -7.69 -5.79 -9.08
N ASN A 59 -7.09 -4.60 -9.03
CA ASN A 59 -7.43 -3.58 -10.00
C ASN A 59 -6.72 -3.95 -11.31
N LYS A 60 -7.32 -4.95 -11.98
CA LYS A 60 -7.02 -5.30 -13.37
C LYS A 60 -7.08 -4.03 -14.21
N ALA A 61 -6.09 -3.92 -15.11
CA ALA A 61 -6.19 -3.29 -16.43
C ALA A 61 -6.37 -1.76 -16.41
N GLU A 62 -5.33 -1.05 -16.82
CA GLU A 62 -5.20 -0.50 -18.19
C GLU A 62 -6.14 0.68 -18.45
N GLY A 63 -5.52 1.82 -18.82
CA GLY A 63 -6.20 2.78 -19.69
C GLY A 63 -6.32 4.19 -19.12
N ALA A 64 -5.20 4.90 -19.05
CA ALA A 64 -5.17 6.32 -19.41
C ALA A 64 -3.74 6.76 -19.76
N ALA A 65 -3.10 6.06 -20.72
CA ALA A 65 -2.25 6.84 -21.62
C ALA A 65 -3.19 7.82 -22.32
N PRO A 66 -3.00 9.15 -22.26
CA PRO A 66 -3.80 10.04 -23.08
C PRO A 66 -3.55 9.68 -24.54
N ALA A 67 -4.55 9.04 -25.14
CA ALA A 67 -4.62 8.70 -26.54
C ALA A 67 -4.80 9.98 -27.35
N ASN A 68 -3.77 10.83 -27.43
CA ASN A 68 -3.71 11.81 -28.52
C ASN A 68 -3.08 11.12 -29.75
N LYS A 69 -3.81 10.15 -30.30
CA LYS A 69 -3.47 9.52 -31.56
C LYS A 69 -3.98 10.42 -32.69
N VAL A 70 -3.05 11.24 -33.18
CA VAL A 70 -2.80 11.51 -34.61
C VAL A 70 -3.94 12.19 -35.39
N ILE A 71 -3.67 13.42 -35.85
CA ILE A 71 -4.09 13.82 -37.19
C ILE A 71 -2.84 14.07 -38.03
N THR A 72 -2.78 13.21 -39.04
CA THR A 72 -1.88 13.12 -40.18
C THR A 72 -1.72 14.42 -40.96
N GLY A 73 -0.51 14.64 -41.49
CA GLY A 73 -0.27 15.66 -42.51
C GLY A 73 1.06 15.53 -43.24
N ARG A 74 1.34 14.37 -43.86
CA ARG A 74 2.33 14.33 -44.95
C ARG A 74 1.85 15.25 -46.06
N LYS A 75 2.52 16.37 -46.27
CA LYS A 75 2.55 17.04 -47.57
C LYS A 75 3.95 16.92 -48.16
N THR A 76 4.08 15.95 -49.05
CA THR A 76 5.05 15.91 -50.12
C THR A 76 4.82 17.06 -51.09
N LYS A 77 5.88 17.79 -51.46
CA LYS A 77 6.25 18.34 -52.79
C LYS A 77 7.26 19.47 -52.55
N ALA A 78 8.54 19.30 -52.89
CA ALA A 78 9.12 19.43 -54.22
C ALA A 78 9.34 20.90 -54.64
N LYS A 79 10.64 21.26 -54.72
CA LYS A 79 11.38 22.17 -55.64
C LYS A 79 10.76 23.46 -56.20
N ALA A 80 11.71 24.38 -56.46
CA ALA A 80 11.72 25.55 -57.36
C ALA A 80 11.47 26.88 -56.64
N LYS A 81 12.25 27.95 -56.83
CA LYS A 81 13.38 28.27 -57.69
C LYS A 81 14.07 29.48 -57.06
#